data_AF-A0A7V8DAC7-F1
#
_entry.id   AF-A0A7V8DAC7-F1
#
_cell.length_a   1.000
_cell.length_b   1.000
_cell.length_c   1.000
_cell.angle_alpha   90.00
_cell.angle_beta   90.00
_cell.angle_gamma   90.00
#
_symmetry.space_group_name_H-M   'P 1'
#
loop_
_entity.id
_entity.type
_entity.pdbx_description
1 polymer ?
#
loop_
_entity_poly.entity_id
_entity_poly.type
_entity_poly.pdbx_seq_one_letter_code
_entity_poly.pdbx_strand_id
1 'polypeptide(L)'
;VNVLAGYLAAVAIQNAKDKLAIIKKLIGIGILCIIAANIWALSFPISKKLWTSSFVTLCNGLDLILLAALVYFIEIKTRKFGAKPFEIFGKNPLAIYVFSIVLLKILLVARAAPTQSLHVWLGDFVQAVIPGSLGSLIFAIIFTLVCWGFGLWLDRKQIIIKL
;
A
#
# COMPACT_ATOMS: atom_id res chain seq x y z
N VAL A 1 -13.38 -8.78 -8.08
CA VAL A 1 -13.17 -9.99 -7.25
C VAL A 1 -12.45 -9.65 -5.94
N ASN A 2 -11.24 -9.05 -5.96
CA ASN A 2 -10.49 -8.72 -4.73
C ASN A 2 -11.26 -7.80 -3.75
N VAL A 3 -12.01 -6.83 -4.28
CA VAL A 3 -12.84 -5.93 -3.45
C VAL A 3 -13.88 -6.70 -2.64
N LEU A 4 -14.54 -7.69 -3.26
CA LEU A 4 -15.55 -8.51 -2.57
C LEU A 4 -14.91 -9.39 -1.50
N ALA A 5 -13.78 -10.04 -1.83
CA ALA A 5 -13.06 -10.86 -0.87
C ALA A 5 -12.59 -10.02 0.35
N GLY A 6 -12.02 -8.85 0.10
CA GLY A 6 -11.62 -7.90 1.15
C GLY A 6 -12.80 -7.41 1.99
N TYR A 7 -13.92 -7.04 1.35
CA TYR A 7 -15.14 -6.63 2.04
C TYR A 7 -15.67 -7.75 2.95
N LEU A 8 -15.80 -8.98 2.44
CA LEU A 8 -16.26 -10.13 3.20
C LEU A 8 -15.33 -10.46 4.37
N ALA A 9 -14.01 -10.40 4.16
CA ALA A 9 -13.03 -10.59 5.22
C ALA A 9 -13.16 -9.53 6.33
N ALA A 10 -13.32 -8.26 5.95
CA ALA A 10 -13.52 -7.17 6.90
C ALA A 10 -14.82 -7.34 7.71
N VAL A 11 -15.93 -7.65 7.04
CA VAL A 11 -17.23 -7.94 7.69
C VAL A 11 -17.10 -9.13 8.65
N ALA A 12 -16.41 -10.19 8.25
CA ALA A 12 -16.20 -11.35 9.10
C ALA A 12 -15.36 -11.02 10.35
N ILE A 13 -14.35 -10.16 10.24
CA ILE A 13 -13.55 -9.68 11.39
C ILE A 13 -14.36 -8.79 12.32
N GLN A 14 -15.23 -7.93 11.79
CA GLN A 14 -16.07 -7.02 12.57
C GLN A 14 -17.14 -7.77 13.37
N ASN A 15 -17.75 -8.80 12.77
CA ASN A 15 -18.82 -9.57 13.40
C ASN A 15 -18.31 -10.74 14.27
N ALA A 16 -17.01 -11.03 14.26
CA ALA A 16 -16.44 -12.12 15.04
C ALA A 16 -16.40 -11.80 16.54
N LYS A 17 -17.04 -12.66 17.35
CA LYS A 17 -16.92 -12.62 18.81
C LYS A 17 -15.53 -13.04 19.30
N ASP A 18 -14.95 -14.06 18.66
CA ASP A 18 -13.59 -14.54 18.92
C ASP A 18 -12.65 -14.10 17.79
N LYS A 19 -11.83 -13.10 18.10
CA LYS A 19 -10.83 -12.54 17.19
C LYS A 19 -9.74 -13.55 16.82
N LEU A 20 -9.35 -14.42 17.73
CA LEU A 20 -8.29 -15.40 17.47
C LEU A 20 -8.80 -16.51 16.54
N ALA A 21 -10.05 -16.96 16.72
CA ALA A 21 -10.68 -17.94 15.85
C ALA A 21 -10.83 -17.42 14.40
N ILE A 22 -11.27 -16.16 14.23
CA ILE A 22 -11.40 -15.59 12.87
C ILE A 22 -10.04 -15.40 12.20
N ILE A 23 -9.01 -14.98 12.94
CA ILE A 23 -7.63 -14.88 12.42
C ILE A 23 -7.14 -16.23 11.90
N LYS A 24 -7.30 -17.30 12.69
CA LYS A 24 -6.92 -18.67 12.27
C LYS A 24 -7.66 -19.09 11.01
N LYS A 25 -8.95 -18.78 10.92
CA LYS A 25 -9.78 -19.06 9.74
C LYS A 25 -9.30 -18.30 8.50
N LEU A 26 -8.98 -17.01 8.63
CA LEU A 26 -8.46 -16.19 7.52
C LEU A 26 -7.11 -16.71 7.03
N ILE A 27 -6.21 -17.09 7.93
CA ILE A 27 -4.93 -17.72 7.57
C ILE A 27 -5.17 -19.03 6.82
N GLY A 28 -6.07 -19.89 7.31
CA GLY A 28 -6.41 -21.15 6.65
C GLY A 28 -6.95 -20.94 5.23
N ILE A 29 -7.92 -20.02 5.06
CA ILE A 29 -8.47 -19.66 3.75
C ILE A 29 -7.38 -19.06 2.86
N GLY A 30 -6.50 -18.21 3.41
CA GLY A 30 -5.41 -17.60 2.66
C GLY A 30 -4.41 -18.64 2.13
N ILE A 31 -4.00 -19.60 2.95
CA ILE A 31 -3.15 -20.72 2.55
C ILE A 31 -3.82 -21.55 1.44
N LEU A 32 -5.10 -21.87 1.60
CA LEU A 32 -5.87 -22.60 0.58
C LEU A 32 -5.91 -21.83 -0.75
N CYS A 33 -6.10 -20.51 -0.71
CA CYS A 33 -6.06 -19.68 -1.92
C CYS A 33 -4.68 -19.70 -2.58
N ILE A 34 -3.59 -19.64 -1.81
CA ILE A 34 -2.22 -19.71 -2.35
C ILE A 34 -1.98 -21.07 -3.02
N ILE A 35 -2.37 -22.17 -2.38
CA ILE A 35 -2.24 -23.52 -2.95
C ILE A 35 -3.07 -23.62 -4.24
N ALA A 36 -4.34 -23.20 -4.19
CA ALA A 36 -5.23 -23.20 -5.35
C ALA A 36 -4.67 -22.36 -6.50
N ALA A 37 -4.09 -21.19 -6.22
CA ALA A 37 -3.48 -20.33 -7.22
C ALA A 37 -2.29 -21.00 -7.93
N ASN A 38 -1.45 -21.74 -7.20
CA ASN A 38 -0.31 -22.46 -7.77
C ASN A 38 -0.76 -23.67 -8.61
N ILE A 39 -1.79 -24.39 -8.17
CA ILE A 39 -2.38 -25.47 -8.98
C ILE A 39 -3.01 -24.89 -10.25
N TRP A 40 -3.76 -23.80 -10.12
CA TRP A 40 -4.36 -23.10 -11.25
C TRP A 40 -3.31 -22.55 -12.23
N ALA A 41 -2.13 -22.19 -11.73
CA ALA A 41 -1.01 -21.70 -12.54
C ALA A 41 -0.51 -22.72 -13.57
N LEU A 42 -0.76 -24.03 -13.35
CA LEU A 42 -0.38 -25.09 -14.29
C LEU A 42 -1.10 -24.97 -15.63
N SER A 43 -2.38 -24.56 -15.62
CA SER A 43 -3.17 -24.34 -16.83
C SER A 43 -3.24 -22.88 -17.24
N PHE A 44 -3.23 -21.95 -16.27
CA PHE A 44 -3.33 -20.52 -16.53
C PHE A 44 -2.26 -19.76 -15.74
N PRO A 45 -1.10 -19.46 -16.34
CA PRO A 45 0.06 -18.92 -15.64
C PRO A 45 -0.23 -17.66 -14.84
N ILE A 46 0.49 -17.49 -13.73
CA ILE A 46 0.43 -16.28 -12.91
C ILE A 46 1.07 -15.14 -13.70
N SER A 47 0.24 -14.20 -14.18
CA SER A 47 0.69 -13.04 -14.95
C SER A 47 0.06 -11.77 -14.42
N LYS A 48 0.90 -10.92 -13.83
CA LYS A 48 0.52 -9.59 -13.34
C LYS A 48 0.09 -8.67 -14.48
N LYS A 49 0.71 -8.80 -15.67
CA LYS A 49 0.40 -7.97 -16.84
C LYS A 49 -1.01 -8.22 -17.37
N LEU A 50 -1.44 -9.49 -17.35
CA LEU A 50 -2.75 -9.92 -17.84
C LEU A 50 -3.81 -10.03 -16.74
N TRP A 51 -3.43 -9.76 -15.48
CA TRP A 51 -4.29 -9.87 -14.31
C TRP A 51 -5.03 -11.22 -14.26
N THR A 52 -4.28 -12.32 -14.45
CA THR A 52 -4.85 -13.67 -14.59
C THR A 52 -5.59 -14.11 -13.33
N SER A 53 -6.60 -14.97 -13.46
CA SER A 53 -7.36 -15.48 -12.31
C SER A 53 -6.49 -16.20 -11.28
N SER A 54 -5.42 -16.88 -11.71
CA SER A 54 -4.40 -17.45 -10.82
C SER A 54 -3.65 -16.37 -10.03
N PHE A 55 -3.25 -15.27 -10.69
CA PHE A 55 -2.65 -14.12 -10.02
C PHE A 55 -3.61 -13.45 -9.02
N VAL A 56 -4.88 -13.28 -9.40
CA VAL A 56 -5.93 -12.72 -8.53
C VAL A 56 -6.13 -13.57 -7.28
N THR A 57 -6.24 -14.89 -7.42
CA THR A 57 -6.40 -15.82 -6.28
C THR A 57 -5.17 -15.81 -5.37
N LEU A 58 -3.97 -15.73 -5.96
CA LEU A 58 -2.72 -15.61 -5.19
C LEU A 58 -2.72 -14.33 -4.34
N CYS A 59 -3.07 -13.18 -4.94
CA CYS A 59 -3.15 -11.91 -4.22
C CYS A 59 -4.15 -11.97 -3.07
N ASN A 60 -5.38 -12.49 -3.29
CA ASN A 60 -6.34 -12.64 -2.21
C ASN A 60 -5.80 -13.50 -1.06
N GLY A 61 -5.12 -14.61 -1.37
CA GLY A 61 -4.54 -15.48 -0.36
C GLY A 61 -3.50 -14.75 0.51
N LEU A 62 -2.60 -14.00 -0.13
CA LEU A 62 -1.59 -13.20 0.57
C LEU A 62 -2.22 -12.06 1.38
N ASP A 63 -3.20 -11.36 0.82
CA ASP A 63 -3.90 -10.26 1.48
C ASP A 63 -4.64 -10.73 2.73
N LEU A 64 -5.28 -11.90 2.70
CA LEU A 64 -5.96 -12.49 3.87
C LEU A 64 -4.98 -12.82 5.01
N ILE A 65 -3.82 -13.41 4.68
CA ILE A 65 -2.79 -13.73 5.67
C ILE A 65 -2.20 -12.44 6.26
N LEU A 66 -1.91 -11.46 5.41
CA LEU A 66 -1.38 -10.17 5.85
C LEU A 66 -2.38 -9.43 6.75
N LEU A 67 -3.66 -9.40 6.37
CA LEU A 67 -4.73 -8.81 7.17
C LEU A 67 -4.85 -9.51 8.53
N ALA A 68 -4.84 -10.85 8.54
CA ALA A 68 -4.90 -11.63 9.77
C ALA A 68 -3.70 -11.33 10.70
N ALA A 69 -2.50 -11.20 10.14
CA ALA A 69 -1.31 -10.81 10.89
C ALA A 69 -1.43 -9.39 11.47
N LEU A 70 -1.88 -8.41 10.68
CA LEU A 70 -2.09 -7.04 11.14
C LEU A 70 -3.11 -6.96 12.28
N VAL A 71 -4.26 -7.64 12.14
CA VAL A 71 -5.28 -7.70 13.20
C VAL A 71 -4.71 -8.36 14.46
N TYR A 72 -3.94 -9.44 14.33
CA TYR A 72 -3.29 -10.09 15.47
C TYR A 72 -2.34 -9.14 16.22
N PHE A 73 -1.46 -8.43 15.50
CA PHE A 73 -0.49 -7.54 16.13
C PHE A 73 -1.13 -6.29 16.76
N ILE A 74 -2.13 -5.70 16.07
CA ILE A 74 -2.75 -4.45 16.49
C ILE A 74 -3.82 -4.69 17.57
N GLU A 75 -4.74 -5.63 17.36
CA GLU A 75 -5.89 -5.84 18.25
C GLU A 75 -5.56 -6.79 19.43
N ILE A 76 -4.82 -7.88 19.19
CA ILE A 76 -4.56 -8.89 20.24
C ILE A 76 -3.28 -8.59 21.00
N LYS A 77 -2.16 -8.39 20.29
CA LYS A 77 -0.86 -8.11 20.93
C LYS A 77 -0.74 -6.66 21.40
N THR A 78 -1.71 -5.80 21.05
CA THR A 78 -1.74 -4.36 21.37
C THR A 78 -0.48 -3.60 20.96
N ARG A 79 0.31 -4.14 20.02
CA ARG A 79 1.52 -3.51 19.53
C ARG A 79 1.14 -2.50 18.46
N LYS A 80 0.88 -1.26 18.89
CA LYS A 80 0.61 -0.12 17.99
C LYS A 80 1.88 0.55 17.43
N PHE A 81 3.07 0.06 17.80
CA PHE A 81 4.34 0.63 17.36
C PHE A 81 4.47 0.51 15.83
N GLY A 82 4.60 1.66 15.14
CA GLY A 82 4.72 1.72 13.69
C GLY A 82 3.40 1.80 12.91
N ALA A 83 2.23 1.65 13.54
CA ALA A 83 0.93 1.71 12.83
C ALA A 83 0.52 3.14 12.43
N LYS A 84 0.93 4.14 13.21
CA LYS A 84 0.57 5.55 13.02
C LYS A 84 0.86 6.11 11.61
N PRO A 85 2.06 5.95 11.02
CA PRO A 85 2.30 6.42 9.66
C PRO A 85 1.37 5.79 8.62
N PHE A 86 1.04 4.50 8.76
CA PHE A 86 0.11 3.80 7.88
C PHE A 86 -1.35 4.23 8.11
N GLU A 87 -1.72 4.51 9.36
CA GLU A 87 -3.05 5.04 9.69
C GLU A 87 -3.29 6.40 9.02
N ILE A 88 -2.29 7.28 9.04
CA ILE A 88 -2.35 8.60 8.38
C ILE A 88 -2.58 8.44 6.87
N PHE A 89 -1.83 7.56 6.22
CA PHE A 89 -2.07 7.24 4.80
C PHE A 89 -3.45 6.62 4.56
N GLY A 90 -3.91 5.76 5.46
CA GLY A 90 -5.17 5.03 5.36
C GLY A 90 -6.43 5.86 5.59
N LYS A 91 -6.34 6.99 6.30
CA LYS A 91 -7.48 7.90 6.53
C LYS A 91 -7.90 8.66 5.26
N ASN A 92 -6.93 9.05 4.42
CA ASN A 92 -7.16 9.86 3.23
C ASN A 92 -6.41 9.31 1.99
N PRO A 93 -6.53 8.01 1.64
CA PRO A 93 -5.67 7.37 0.66
C PRO A 93 -5.87 7.95 -0.74
N LEU A 94 -7.11 8.24 -1.14
CA LEU A 94 -7.42 8.81 -2.46
C LEU A 94 -6.89 10.24 -2.59
N ALA A 95 -7.07 11.08 -1.57
CA ALA A 95 -6.57 12.46 -1.59
C ALA A 95 -5.04 12.50 -1.69
N ILE A 96 -4.35 11.65 -0.92
CA ILE A 96 -2.88 11.54 -0.95
C ILE A 96 -2.41 11.00 -2.31
N TYR A 97 -3.14 10.03 -2.90
CA TYR A 97 -2.83 9.53 -4.23
C TYR A 97 -2.93 10.64 -5.30
N VAL A 98 -4.04 11.38 -5.32
CA VAL A 98 -4.22 12.51 -6.25
C VAL A 98 -3.14 13.58 -6.02
N PHE A 99 -2.86 13.92 -4.76
CA PHE A 99 -1.78 14.85 -4.41
C PHE A 99 -0.44 14.41 -4.97
N SER A 100 -0.09 13.12 -4.87
CA SER A 100 1.19 12.62 -5.40
C SER A 100 1.29 12.78 -6.92
N ILE A 101 0.21 12.56 -7.66
CA ILE A 101 0.17 12.77 -9.11
C ILE A 101 0.32 14.25 -9.45
N VAL A 102 -0.44 15.12 -8.76
CA VAL A 102 -0.40 16.57 -8.98
C VAL A 102 0.99 17.11 -8.66
N LEU A 103 1.56 16.72 -7.52
CA LEU A 103 2.91 17.10 -7.12
C LEU A 103 3.95 16.68 -8.17
N LEU A 104 3.89 15.44 -8.64
CA LEU A 104 4.82 14.96 -9.66
C LEU A 104 4.70 15.76 -10.96
N LYS A 105 3.48 16.04 -11.43
CA LYS A 105 3.25 16.86 -12.62
C LYS A 105 3.81 18.28 -12.47
N ILE A 106 3.60 18.90 -11.31
CA ILE A 106 4.16 20.23 -11.02
C ILE A 106 5.69 20.19 -11.09
N LEU A 107 6.32 19.20 -10.47
CA LEU A 107 7.79 19.05 -10.50
C LEU A 107 8.36 18.81 -11.91
N LEU A 108 7.60 18.14 -12.78
CA LEU A 108 8.00 17.88 -14.16
C LEU A 108 7.82 19.10 -15.07
N VAL A 109 6.78 19.91 -14.84
CA VAL A 109 6.48 21.10 -15.67
C VAL A 109 7.32 22.29 -15.24
N ALA A 110 7.55 22.47 -13.94
CA ALA A 110 8.37 23.54 -13.42
C ALA A 110 9.85 23.34 -13.82
N ARG A 111 10.47 24.39 -14.35
CA ARG A 111 11.84 24.34 -14.87
C ARG A 111 12.82 24.89 -13.84
N ALA A 112 13.87 24.13 -13.57
CA ALA A 112 15.02 24.56 -12.76
C ALA A 112 16.06 25.29 -13.62
N ALA A 113 16.19 24.86 -14.89
CA ALA A 113 17.07 25.41 -15.90
C ALA A 113 16.36 25.35 -17.27
N PRO A 114 16.88 26.03 -18.32
CA PRO A 114 16.21 26.11 -19.63
C PRO A 114 15.80 24.75 -20.23
N THR A 115 16.57 23.70 -19.92
CA THR A 115 16.39 22.33 -20.43
C THR A 115 16.09 21.29 -19.35
N GLN A 116 16.01 21.67 -18.07
CA GLN A 116 15.90 20.73 -16.95
C GLN A 116 14.68 21.04 -16.07
N SER A 117 13.85 20.02 -15.84
CA SER A 117 12.73 20.10 -14.90
C SER A 117 13.21 20.07 -13.46
N LEU A 118 12.42 20.64 -12.54
CA LEU A 118 12.71 20.58 -11.09
C LEU A 118 12.82 19.14 -10.59
N HIS A 119 12.03 18.22 -11.15
CA HIS A 119 12.12 16.80 -10.84
C HIS A 119 13.52 16.23 -11.13
N VAL A 120 14.06 16.48 -12.32
CA VAL A 120 15.38 15.99 -12.72
C VAL A 120 16.46 16.68 -11.89
N TRP A 121 16.35 17.99 -11.67
CA TRP A 121 17.30 18.73 -10.85
C TRP A 121 17.37 18.23 -9.40
N LEU A 122 16.23 17.97 -8.76
CA LEU A 122 16.18 17.39 -7.42
C LEU A 122 16.74 15.97 -7.38
N GLY A 123 16.48 15.18 -8.42
CA GLY A 123 17.07 13.85 -8.57
C GLY A 123 18.59 13.90 -8.66
N ASP A 124 19.11 14.78 -9.52
CA ASP A 124 20.55 14.99 -9.72
C ASP A 124 21.22 15.51 -8.44
N PHE A 125 20.56 16.39 -7.69
CA PHE A 125 21.04 16.86 -6.40
C PHE A 125 21.22 15.70 -5.40
N VAL A 126 20.24 14.79 -5.29
CA VAL A 126 20.35 13.61 -4.41
C VAL A 126 21.44 12.67 -4.93
N GLN A 127 21.52 12.47 -6.25
CA GLN A 127 22.53 11.62 -6.89
C GLN A 127 23.96 12.17 -6.73
N ALA A 128 24.14 13.49 -6.65
CA ALA A 128 25.43 14.11 -6.40
C ALA A 128 25.97 13.80 -5.00
N VAL A 129 25.08 13.63 -4.00
CA VAL A 129 25.47 13.26 -2.64
C VAL A 129 25.60 11.74 -2.48
N ILE A 130 24.65 10.98 -3.04
CA ILE A 130 24.60 9.52 -2.94
C ILE A 130 24.33 8.94 -4.33
N PRO A 131 25.38 8.62 -5.12
CA PRO A 131 25.19 8.13 -6.47
C PRO A 131 24.67 6.69 -6.51
N GLY A 132 23.98 6.36 -7.60
CA GLY A 132 23.53 5.00 -7.91
C GLY A 132 22.12 4.67 -7.41
N SER A 133 21.86 3.38 -7.19
CA SER A 133 20.53 2.87 -6.82
C SER A 133 20.03 3.41 -5.48
N LEU A 134 20.96 3.66 -4.53
CA LEU A 134 20.64 4.23 -3.23
C LEU A 134 20.15 5.68 -3.32
N GLY A 135 20.72 6.50 -4.21
CA GLY A 135 20.25 7.87 -4.44
C GLY A 135 18.81 7.90 -4.92
N SER A 136 18.47 7.04 -5.87
CA SER A 136 17.09 6.93 -6.38
C SER A 136 16.11 6.43 -5.32
N LEU A 137 16.55 5.50 -4.47
CA LEU A 137 15.75 5.03 -3.33
C LEU A 137 15.49 6.16 -2.33
N ILE A 138 16.51 6.95 -1.99
CA ILE A 138 16.39 8.07 -1.05
C ILE A 138 15.48 9.14 -1.62
N PHE A 139 15.60 9.47 -2.90
CA PHE A 139 14.70 10.42 -3.56
C PHE A 139 13.24 9.93 -3.52
N ALA A 140 12.99 8.64 -3.78
CA ALA A 140 11.66 8.05 -3.67
C ALA A 140 11.12 8.10 -2.22
N ILE A 141 11.97 7.85 -1.21
CA ILE A 141 11.61 7.98 0.21
C ILE A 141 11.26 9.44 0.55
N ILE A 142 12.07 10.41 0.12
CA ILE A 142 11.81 11.84 0.34
C ILE A 142 10.47 12.23 -0.28
N PHE A 143 10.23 11.87 -1.55
CA PHE A 143 8.96 12.13 -2.21
C PHE A 143 7.77 11.51 -1.47
N THR A 144 7.93 10.27 -0.99
CA THR A 144 6.92 9.58 -0.18
C THR A 144 6.68 10.30 1.15
N LEU A 145 7.73 10.78 1.81
CA LEU A 145 7.63 11.54 3.07
C LEU A 145 6.97 12.90 2.87
N VAL A 146 7.16 13.55 1.72
CA VAL A 146 6.42 14.78 1.37
C VAL A 146 4.92 14.48 1.24
N CYS A 147 4.57 13.39 0.54
CA CYS A 147 3.17 12.95 0.44
C CYS A 147 2.61 12.56 1.82
N TRP A 148 3.42 11.92 2.67
CA TRP A 148 3.06 11.62 4.05
C TRP A 148 2.84 12.88 4.88
N GLY A 149 3.68 13.91 4.69
CA GLY A 149 3.56 15.21 5.35
C GLY A 149 2.23 15.91 5.02
N PHE A 150 1.77 15.78 3.78
CA PHE A 150 0.43 16.22 3.38
C PHE A 150 -0.67 15.42 4.11
N GLY A 151 -0.55 14.10 4.18
CA GLY A 151 -1.47 13.26 4.95
C GLY A 151 -1.48 13.61 6.45
N LEU A 152 -0.31 13.89 7.04
CA LEU A 152 -0.16 14.34 8.41
C LEU A 152 -0.86 15.66 8.67
N TRP A 153 -0.76 16.60 7.73
CA TRP A 153 -1.43 17.88 7.83
C TRP A 153 -2.96 17.70 7.87
N LEU A 154 -3.50 16.84 6.99
CA LEU A 154 -4.93 16.48 7.02
C LEU A 154 -5.33 15.82 8.34
N ASP A 155 -4.53 14.87 8.83
CA ASP A 155 -4.77 14.15 10.09
C ASP A 155 -4.78 15.11 11.28
N ARG A 156 -3.80 16.04 11.38
CA ARG A 156 -3.76 17.05 12.45
C ARG A 156 -4.97 18.00 12.41
N LYS A 157 -5.52 18.27 11.23
CA LYS A 157 -6.71 19.10 11.06
C LYS A 157 -8.02 18.31 11.17
N GLN A 158 -7.95 17.00 11.40
CA GLN A 158 -9.11 16.08 11.45
C GLN A 158 -9.97 16.16 10.19
N ILE A 159 -9.36 16.45 9.03
CA ILE A 159 -10.04 16.53 7.75
C ILE A 159 -10.04 15.13 7.12
N ILE A 160 -11.23 14.58 6.90
CA ILE A 160 -11.43 13.32 6.16
C ILE A 160 -12.14 13.65 4.87
N ILE A 161 -11.41 13.56 3.76
CA ILE A 161 -11.94 13.79 2.41
C ILE A 161 -12.59 12.49 1.96
N LYS A 162 -13.93 12.46 1.96
CA LYS A 162 -14.73 11.39 1.37
C LYS A 162 -15.19 11.89 0.00
N LEU A 163 -14.77 11.18 -1.05
CA LEU A 163 -15.19 11.37 -2.44
C LEU A 163 -16.05 10.19 -2.85
#